data_AF-A0A942A884-F1
#
_entry.id   AF-A0A942A884-F1
#
_cell.length_a   1.000
_cell.length_b   1.000
_cell.length_c   1.000
_cell.angle_alpha   90.00
_cell.angle_beta   90.00
_cell.angle_gamma   90.00
#
_symmetry.space_group_name_H-M   'P 1'
#
loop_
_entity.id
_entity.type
_entity.pdbx_description
1 polymer ?
#
loop_
_entity_poly.entity_id
_entity_poly.type
_entity_poly.pdbx_seq_one_letter_code
_entity_poly.pdbx_strand_id
1 'polypeptide(L)'
;MKTLKTLFLAGLALFAMSSFAWSGSTAPPGIETHLFPALYKTAKGPVQKVRVTVKHEGASANATITLGDQSRKVKLNDGPNPFFFEIPQVQSTVQLPLTVTVGKEQESTRVEVKPVRHWQMNMVQHTHTDIGYTRSQTEILAEHLRYIDYALDYCDATDNY
;
A
#
# COMPACT_ATOMS: atom_id res chain seq x y z
N MET A 1 -8.58 -71.29 28.62
CA MET A 1 -7.51 -70.47 28.03
C MET A 1 -7.93 -69.00 28.07
N LYS A 2 -7.05 -68.15 28.61
CA LYS A 2 -7.04 -66.67 28.64
C LYS A 2 -8.06 -65.95 29.54
N THR A 3 -7.55 -65.63 30.73
CA THR A 3 -7.99 -64.66 31.72
C THR A 3 -7.79 -63.22 31.23
N LEU A 4 -8.79 -62.37 31.47
CA LEU A 4 -8.77 -60.92 31.26
C LEU A 4 -8.16 -60.24 32.52
N LYS A 5 -7.11 -59.45 32.36
CA LYS A 5 -6.61 -58.53 33.40
C LYS A 5 -6.38 -57.14 32.81
N THR A 6 -7.05 -56.19 33.41
CA THR A 6 -6.82 -54.74 33.34
C THR A 6 -5.45 -54.40 33.94
N LEU A 7 -4.68 -53.52 33.29
CA LEU A 7 -3.72 -52.63 33.95
C LEU A 7 -3.34 -51.44 33.05
N PHE A 8 -3.48 -50.26 33.65
CA PHE A 8 -3.03 -48.93 33.25
C PHE A 8 -1.52 -48.90 32.92
N LEU A 9 -1.08 -48.15 31.90
CA LEU A 9 0.18 -47.41 31.94
C LEU A 9 0.21 -46.28 30.91
N ALA A 10 0.73 -45.14 31.36
CA ALA A 10 0.83 -43.86 30.67
C ALA A 10 1.80 -43.89 29.48
N GLY A 11 1.44 -43.18 28.41
CA GLY A 11 2.30 -42.86 27.27
C GLY A 11 2.31 -41.34 27.05
N LEU A 12 3.43 -40.72 27.40
CA LEU A 12 3.72 -39.29 27.38
C LEU A 12 4.39 -38.90 26.05
N ALA A 13 4.10 -37.68 25.56
CA ALA A 13 4.86 -36.88 24.57
C ALA A 13 4.88 -37.39 23.11
N LEU A 14 4.77 -36.58 22.05
CA LEU A 14 5.14 -35.18 21.81
C LEU A 14 4.00 -34.44 21.09
N PHE A 15 3.45 -33.38 21.70
CA PHE A 15 2.85 -32.29 20.93
C PHE A 15 3.97 -31.30 20.67
N ALA A 16 4.55 -31.34 19.46
CA ALA A 16 5.46 -30.30 19.03
C ALA A 16 4.67 -28.99 18.96
N MET A 17 4.90 -28.13 19.96
CA MET A 17 4.52 -26.73 19.90
C MET A 17 5.18 -26.12 18.67
N SER A 18 4.44 -25.99 17.58
CA SER A 18 4.76 -25.02 16.55
C SER A 18 4.48 -23.64 17.15
N SER A 19 5.46 -23.13 17.88
CA SER A 19 5.54 -21.73 18.28
C SER A 19 5.67 -20.91 17.00
N PHE A 20 4.56 -20.62 16.33
CA PHE A 20 4.49 -19.50 15.41
C PHE A 20 4.59 -18.26 16.29
N ALA A 21 5.83 -17.89 16.63
CA ALA A 21 6.13 -16.60 17.18
C ALA A 21 5.74 -15.60 16.10
N TRP A 22 4.57 -15.00 16.27
CA TRP A 22 4.14 -13.86 15.50
C TRP A 22 5.09 -12.72 15.92
N SER A 23 6.24 -12.62 15.25
CA SER A 23 7.09 -11.44 15.37
C SER A 23 6.33 -10.32 14.68
N GLY A 24 5.50 -9.60 15.45
CA GLY A 24 5.09 -8.27 15.06
C GLY A 24 6.36 -7.51 14.76
N SER A 25 6.60 -7.21 13.48
CA SER A 25 7.72 -6.40 13.04
C SER A 25 7.41 -4.96 13.45
N THR A 26 7.55 -4.65 14.73
CA THR A 26 7.63 -3.27 15.18
C THR A 26 8.94 -2.75 14.62
N ALA A 27 8.84 -1.89 13.61
CA ALA A 27 10.01 -1.18 13.12
C ALA A 27 10.73 -0.51 14.32
N PRO A 28 12.08 -0.47 14.31
CA PRO A 28 12.84 0.26 15.31
C PRO A 28 12.27 1.68 15.52
N PRO A 29 12.31 2.24 16.74
CA PRO A 29 11.64 3.52 17.04
C PRO A 29 12.06 4.68 16.12
N GLY A 30 13.22 4.59 15.46
CA GLY A 30 13.73 5.57 14.50
C GLY A 30 13.30 5.37 13.04
N ILE A 31 12.67 4.26 12.66
CA ILE A 31 12.34 3.94 11.26
C ILE A 31 10.83 3.75 11.08
N GLU A 32 10.23 4.54 10.21
CA GLU A 32 8.82 4.41 9.83
C GLU A 32 8.70 4.06 8.35
N THR A 33 7.83 3.11 8.01
CA THR A 33 7.63 2.66 6.63
C THR A 33 6.18 2.80 6.22
N HIS A 34 5.93 3.43 5.07
CA HIS A 34 4.59 3.62 4.52
C HIS A 34 4.54 3.16 3.07
N LEU A 35 3.71 2.16 2.78
CA LEU A 35 3.48 1.65 1.43
C LEU A 35 2.33 2.42 0.79
N PHE A 36 2.53 2.93 -0.42
CA PHE A 36 1.45 3.58 -1.15
C PHE A 36 0.49 2.52 -1.72
N PRO A 37 -0.84 2.72 -1.61
CA PRO A 37 -1.84 1.78 -2.13
C PRO A 37 -2.04 1.97 -3.65
N ALA A 38 -0.97 2.19 -4.40
CA ALA A 38 -1.01 2.50 -5.82
C ALA A 38 0.23 1.97 -6.57
N LEU A 39 0.03 1.61 -7.83
CA LEU A 39 1.10 1.32 -8.77
C LEU A 39 1.35 2.53 -9.67
N TYR A 40 2.62 2.85 -9.85
CA TYR A 40 3.09 3.93 -10.69
C TYR A 40 3.73 3.33 -11.95
N LYS A 41 3.41 3.88 -13.12
CA LYS A 41 4.00 3.44 -14.39
C LYS A 41 5.44 3.96 -14.50
N THR A 42 6.38 3.07 -14.84
CA THR A 42 7.76 3.42 -15.19
C THR A 42 8.16 2.75 -16.49
N ALA A 43 9.29 3.16 -17.09
CA ALA A 43 9.82 2.52 -18.30
C ALA A 43 10.12 1.02 -18.14
N LYS A 44 10.35 0.55 -16.90
CA LYS A 44 10.64 -0.87 -16.58
C LYS A 44 9.40 -1.66 -16.16
N GLY A 45 8.23 -1.03 -16.09
CA GLY A 45 6.97 -1.64 -15.63
C GLY A 45 6.34 -0.93 -14.43
N PRO A 46 5.20 -1.44 -13.93
CA PRO A 46 4.52 -0.89 -12.76
C PRO A 46 5.31 -1.13 -11.47
N VAL A 47 5.45 -0.09 -10.66
CA VAL A 47 6.13 -0.14 -9.35
C VAL A 47 5.23 0.39 -8.25
N GLN A 48 5.30 -0.21 -7.07
CA GLN A 48 4.74 0.34 -5.84
C GLN A 48 5.78 1.21 -5.14
N LYS A 49 5.38 2.41 -4.71
CA LYS A 49 6.26 3.27 -3.91
C LYS A 49 6.20 2.87 -2.43
N VAL A 50 7.37 2.79 -1.81
CA VAL A 50 7.53 2.60 -0.36
C VAL A 50 8.29 3.79 0.18
N ARG A 51 7.68 4.52 1.12
CA ARG A 51 8.34 5.60 1.85
C ARG A 51 9.00 5.00 3.09
N VAL A 52 10.29 5.25 3.23
CA VAL A 52 11.07 4.95 4.44
C VAL A 52 11.45 6.29 5.07
N THR A 53 10.94 6.57 6.25
CA THR A 53 11.27 7.76 7.02
C THR A 53 12.24 7.37 8.12
N VAL A 54 13.43 7.96 8.11
CA VAL A 54 14.43 7.78 9.18
C VAL A 54 14.41 9.03 10.05
N LYS A 55 14.08 8.85 11.33
CA LYS A 55 14.20 9.90 12.35
C LYS A 55 15.65 9.95 12.80
N HIS A 56 16.25 11.11 12.70
CA HIS A 56 17.63 11.35 13.10
C HIS A 56 17.67 12.57 14.02
N GLU A 57 18.33 12.45 15.17
CA GLU A 57 18.47 13.55 16.12
C GLU A 57 19.92 14.02 16.13
N GLY A 58 20.12 15.33 15.99
CA GLY A 58 21.43 15.97 16.11
C GLY A 58 22.10 16.27 14.77
N ALA A 59 23.44 16.29 14.78
CA ALA A 59 24.23 16.75 13.64
C ALA A 59 24.04 15.87 12.41
N SER A 60 24.11 16.47 11.22
CA SER A 60 23.89 15.74 9.98
C SER A 60 24.89 14.58 9.80
N ALA A 61 24.36 13.42 9.43
CA ALA A 61 25.12 12.18 9.30
C ALA A 61 24.90 11.53 7.93
N ASN A 62 25.92 10.83 7.42
CA ASN A 62 25.76 10.01 6.23
C ASN A 62 25.20 8.63 6.63
N ALA A 63 24.20 8.17 5.88
CA ALA A 63 23.56 6.90 6.08
C ALA A 63 23.46 6.11 4.78
N THR A 64 23.37 4.79 4.89
CA THR A 64 23.00 3.91 3.78
C THR A 64 21.70 3.22 4.11
N ILE A 65 20.70 3.37 3.24
CA ILE A 65 19.40 2.71 3.37
C ILE A 65 19.30 1.66 2.28
N THR A 66 19.08 0.41 2.67
CA THR A 66 18.93 -0.73 1.77
C THR A 66 17.58 -1.37 1.99
N LEU A 67 16.74 -1.45 0.95
CA LEU A 67 15.45 -2.13 0.95
C LEU A 67 15.46 -3.19 -0.16
N GLY A 68 15.48 -4.46 0.23
CA GLY A 68 15.63 -5.57 -0.72
C GLY A 68 16.97 -5.49 -1.46
N ASP A 69 16.92 -5.39 -2.79
CA ASP A 69 18.08 -5.26 -3.67
C ASP A 69 18.49 -3.79 -3.94
N GLN A 70 17.70 -2.82 -3.47
CA GLN A 70 17.96 -1.40 -3.70
C GLN A 70 18.71 -0.81 -2.52
N SER A 71 19.85 -0.16 -2.79
CA SER A 71 20.63 0.57 -1.78
C SER A 71 20.85 2.03 -2.18
N ARG A 72 20.76 2.93 -1.21
CA ARG A 72 20.96 4.38 -1.40
C ARG A 72 21.79 4.96 -0.28
N LYS A 73 22.86 5.67 -0.66
CA LYS A 73 23.61 6.54 0.25
C LYS A 73 22.90 7.89 0.34
N VAL A 74 22.61 8.32 1.55
CA VAL A 74 21.82 9.52 1.84
C VAL A 74 22.47 10.32 2.96
N LYS A 75 22.11 11.59 3.05
CA LYS A 75 22.48 12.46 4.17
C LYS A 75 21.23 12.66 5.03
N LEU A 76 21.34 12.32 6.31
CA LEU A 76 20.32 12.57 7.31
C LEU A 76 20.54 13.96 7.91
N ASN A 77 19.47 14.73 8.00
CA ASN A 77 19.42 15.98 8.74
C ASN A 77 18.66 15.76 10.04
N ASP A 78 18.75 16.72 10.97
CA ASP A 78 17.96 16.70 12.19
C ASP A 78 16.45 16.61 11.87
N GLY A 79 15.74 15.72 12.57
CA GLY A 79 14.32 15.43 12.36
C GLY A 79 14.03 14.25 11.40
N PRO A 80 12.81 14.19 10.83
CA PRO A 80 12.37 13.09 9.96
C PRO A 80 12.89 13.26 8.52
N ASN A 81 13.52 12.21 7.99
CA ASN A 81 14.09 12.19 6.63
C ASN A 81 13.36 11.13 5.76
N PRO A 82 12.46 11.54 4.85
CA PRO A 82 11.72 10.61 4.00
C PRO A 82 12.48 10.24 2.71
N PHE A 83 12.53 8.95 2.40
CA PHE A 83 13.11 8.40 1.18
C PHE A 83 12.14 7.46 0.47
N PHE A 84 12.10 7.50 -0.86
CA PHE A 84 11.14 6.71 -1.66
C PHE A 84 11.83 5.61 -2.46
N PHE A 85 11.47 4.36 -2.21
CA PHE A 85 11.90 3.19 -2.97
C PHE A 85 10.79 2.76 -3.94
N GLU A 86 11.20 2.21 -5.08
CA GLU A 86 10.27 1.76 -6.13
C GLU A 86 10.35 0.24 -6.23
N ILE A 87 9.39 -0.44 -5.65
CA ILE A 87 9.34 -1.90 -5.60
C ILE A 87 8.53 -2.39 -6.79
N PRO A 88 9.06 -3.30 -7.64
CA PRO A 88 8.27 -3.90 -8.72
C PRO A 88 6.95 -4.48 -8.20
N GLN A 89 5.89 -4.41 -9.02
CA GLN A 89 4.59 -4.99 -8.64
C GLN A 89 4.73 -6.46 -8.20
N VAL A 90 4.26 -6.76 -6.99
CA VAL A 90 4.24 -8.12 -6.45
C VAL A 90 2.90 -8.80 -6.69
N GLN A 91 2.91 -10.12 -6.91
CA GLN A 91 1.70 -10.94 -7.12
C GLN A 91 1.23 -11.66 -5.86
N SER A 92 2.10 -11.80 -4.86
CA SER A 92 1.79 -12.32 -3.53
C SER A 92 2.48 -11.44 -2.48
N THR A 93 2.08 -11.57 -1.21
CA THR A 93 2.75 -10.86 -0.11
C THR A 93 4.22 -11.26 -0.04
N VAL A 94 5.13 -10.28 0.02
CA VAL A 94 6.57 -10.47 0.14
C VAL A 94 7.10 -9.67 1.33
N GLN A 95 8.06 -10.23 2.06
CA GLN A 95 8.77 -9.55 3.13
C GLN A 95 10.14 -9.08 2.62
N LEU A 96 10.34 -7.77 2.51
CA LEU A 96 11.62 -7.20 2.08
C LEU A 96 12.46 -6.78 3.29
N PRO A 97 13.75 -7.18 3.35
CA PRO A 97 14.64 -6.69 4.39
C PRO A 97 14.91 -5.19 4.19
N LEU A 98 14.74 -4.41 5.25
CA LEU A 98 15.12 -3.01 5.32
C LEU A 98 16.26 -2.86 6.32
N THR A 99 17.36 -2.27 5.88
CA THR A 99 18.52 -1.96 6.71
C THR A 99 18.87 -0.50 6.58
N VAL A 100 19.07 0.17 7.71
CA VAL A 100 19.57 1.54 7.79
C VAL A 100 20.89 1.51 8.56
N THR A 101 21.96 1.95 7.92
CA THR A 101 23.30 2.01 8.52
C THR A 101 23.73 3.48 8.64
N VAL A 102 23.99 3.94 9.86
CA VAL A 102 24.51 5.28 10.17
C VAL A 102 25.86 5.11 10.85
N GLY A 103 26.95 5.40 10.14
CA GLY A 103 28.29 5.15 10.66
C GLY A 103 28.53 3.67 10.98
N LYS A 104 28.64 3.32 12.27
CA LYS A 104 28.82 1.94 12.76
C LYS A 104 27.52 1.31 13.26
N GLU A 105 26.48 2.11 13.45
CA GLU A 105 25.19 1.64 13.92
C GLU A 105 24.37 1.15 12.74
N GLN A 106 23.71 0.01 12.94
CA GLN A 106 22.87 -0.61 11.94
C GLN A 106 21.56 -1.03 12.59
N GLU A 107 20.47 -0.52 12.06
CA GLU A 107 19.12 -0.97 12.38
C GLU A 107 18.58 -1.79 11.22
N SER A 108 17.78 -2.81 11.51
CA SER A 108 17.17 -3.63 10.49
C SER A 108 15.76 -4.05 10.88
N THR A 109 14.88 -4.07 9.88
CA THR A 109 13.47 -4.45 10.01
C THR A 109 13.01 -5.13 8.72
N ARG A 110 11.75 -5.56 8.68
CA ARG A 110 11.12 -6.12 7.47
C ARG A 110 9.93 -5.27 7.05
N VAL A 111 9.81 -5.05 5.75
CA VAL A 111 8.69 -4.36 5.13
C VAL A 111 7.82 -5.38 4.41
N GLU A 112 6.58 -5.52 4.88
CA GLU A 112 5.58 -6.39 4.26
C GLU A 112 4.96 -5.66 3.05
N VAL A 113 5.29 -6.11 1.84
CA VAL A 113 4.74 -5.61 0.59
C VAL A 113 3.62 -6.53 0.12
N LYS A 114 2.39 -6.00 0.10
CA LYS A 114 1.19 -6.73 -0.37
C LYS A 114 0.86 -6.32 -1.81
N PRO A 115 0.30 -7.24 -2.62
CA PRO A 115 -0.17 -6.90 -3.97
C PRO A 115 -1.15 -5.73 -3.96
N VAL A 116 -0.94 -4.76 -4.84
CA VAL A 116 -1.85 -3.63 -5.00
C VAL A 116 -3.07 -4.08 -5.82
N ARG A 117 -4.27 -3.83 -5.29
CA ARG A 117 -5.51 -4.12 -5.99
C ARG A 117 -5.65 -3.22 -7.22
N HIS A 118 -5.96 -3.83 -8.36
CA HIS A 118 -6.33 -3.10 -9.57
C HIS A 118 -7.81 -2.74 -9.49
N TRP A 119 -8.10 -1.45 -9.58
CA TRP A 119 -9.46 -0.94 -9.62
C TRP A 119 -9.81 -0.58 -11.06
N GLN A 120 -10.94 -1.09 -11.53
CA GLN A 120 -11.58 -0.57 -12.73
C GLN A 120 -12.54 0.53 -12.28
N MET A 121 -12.28 1.76 -12.72
CA MET A 121 -13.13 2.91 -12.44
C MET A 121 -13.87 3.28 -13.72
N ASN A 122 -15.18 3.14 -13.71
CA ASN A 122 -16.04 3.62 -14.78
C ASN A 122 -16.62 4.96 -14.33
N MET A 123 -16.36 6.02 -15.08
CA MET A 123 -16.91 7.35 -14.80
C MET A 123 -18.12 7.58 -15.69
N VAL A 124 -19.25 7.93 -15.07
CA VAL A 124 -20.50 8.26 -15.77
C VAL A 124 -20.78 9.73 -15.53
N GLN A 125 -20.86 10.51 -16.60
CA GLN A 125 -21.27 11.90 -16.49
C GLN A 125 -22.76 11.95 -16.13
N HIS A 126 -23.11 12.76 -15.14
CA HIS A 126 -24.48 12.91 -14.69
C HIS A 126 -24.77 14.36 -14.36
N THR A 127 -25.93 14.85 -14.80
CA THR A 127 -26.48 16.13 -14.39
C THR A 127 -27.86 15.88 -13.80
N HIS A 128 -28.14 16.52 -12.66
CA HIS A 128 -29.44 16.47 -12.01
C HIS A 128 -30.21 17.75 -12.35
N THR A 129 -31.46 17.63 -12.81
CA THR A 129 -32.32 18.78 -13.13
C THR A 129 -33.63 18.69 -12.37
N ASP A 130 -33.89 19.68 -11.52
CA ASP A 130 -35.13 19.81 -10.76
C ASP A 130 -36.14 20.71 -11.49
N ILE A 131 -37.21 20.10 -12.00
CA ILE A 131 -38.28 20.84 -12.69
C ILE A 131 -39.21 21.47 -11.64
N GLY A 132 -39.17 22.81 -11.53
CA GLY A 132 -40.06 23.56 -10.64
C GLY A 132 -39.55 23.79 -9.22
N TYR A 133 -38.24 23.66 -8.97
CA TYR A 133 -37.67 23.94 -7.65
C TYR A 133 -37.43 25.43 -7.40
N THR A 134 -36.44 26.04 -8.08
CA THR A 134 -36.12 27.47 -7.93
C THR A 134 -36.65 28.36 -9.04
N ARG A 135 -37.00 27.77 -10.19
CA ARG A 135 -37.52 28.45 -11.38
C ARG A 135 -38.80 27.77 -11.86
N SER A 136 -39.56 28.47 -12.69
CA SER A 136 -40.82 27.95 -13.23
C SER A 136 -40.58 26.68 -14.06
N GLN A 137 -41.56 25.76 -14.05
CA GLN A 137 -41.44 24.49 -14.78
C GLN A 137 -41.22 24.71 -16.28
N THR A 138 -41.93 25.66 -16.88
CA THR A 138 -41.82 25.99 -18.30
C THR A 138 -40.43 26.49 -18.68
N GLU A 139 -39.81 27.29 -17.81
CA GLU A 139 -38.48 27.84 -18.04
C GLU A 139 -37.39 26.76 -17.90
N ILE A 140 -37.47 25.91 -16.86
CA ILE A 140 -36.52 24.81 -16.68
C ILE A 140 -36.64 23.76 -17.78
N LEU A 141 -37.85 23.50 -18.30
CA LEU A 141 -38.05 22.53 -19.37
C LEU A 141 -37.27 22.92 -20.64
N ALA A 142 -37.34 24.19 -21.05
CA ALA A 142 -36.59 24.67 -22.21
C ALA A 142 -35.07 24.58 -22.00
N GLU A 143 -34.60 24.90 -20.81
CA GLU A 143 -33.18 24.79 -20.44
C GLU A 143 -32.70 23.33 -20.43
N HIS A 144 -33.54 22.41 -19.94
CA HIS A 144 -33.20 20.99 -19.90
C HIS A 144 -33.00 20.40 -21.30
N LEU A 145 -33.87 20.75 -22.25
CA LEU A 145 -33.70 20.33 -23.66
C LEU A 145 -32.39 20.87 -24.24
N ARG A 146 -32.09 22.15 -24.01
CA ARG A 146 -30.84 22.76 -24.45
C ARG A 146 -29.60 22.06 -23.86
N TYR A 147 -29.66 21.62 -22.60
CA TYR A 147 -28.57 20.85 -21.99
C TYR A 147 -28.39 19.46 -22.62
N ILE A 148 -29.47 18.81 -23.03
CA ILE A 148 -29.40 17.53 -23.74
C ILE A 148 -28.72 17.74 -25.10
N ASP A 149 -29.13 18.76 -25.86
CA ASP A 149 -28.51 19.08 -27.15
C ASP A 149 -27.00 19.31 -26.99
N TYR A 150 -26.58 20.08 -25.98
CA TYR A 150 -25.16 20.28 -25.70
C TYR A 150 -24.44 19.00 -25.29
N ALA A 151 -25.09 18.12 -24.53
CA ALA A 151 -24.49 16.85 -24.16
C ALA A 151 -24.24 15.98 -25.42
N LEU A 152 -25.18 15.98 -26.36
CA LEU A 152 -25.03 15.30 -27.64
C LEU A 152 -23.92 15.94 -28.50
N ASP A 153 -23.88 17.27 -28.61
CA ASP A 153 -22.81 17.98 -29.32
C ASP A 153 -21.42 17.64 -28.75
N TYR A 154 -21.31 17.53 -27.41
CA TYR A 154 -20.04 17.13 -26.77
C TYR A 154 -19.72 15.65 -26.98
N CYS A 155 -20.72 14.76 -27.01
CA CYS A 155 -20.52 13.37 -27.39
C CYS A 155 -19.94 13.30 -28.81
N ASP A 156 -20.59 13.92 -29.80
CA ASP A 156 -20.11 13.96 -31.18
C ASP A 156 -18.70 14.54 -31.30
N ALA A 157 -18.40 15.61 -30.55
CA ALA A 157 -17.08 16.23 -30.53
C ALA A 157 -15.99 15.34 -29.90
N THR A 158 -16.36 14.34 -29.11
CA THR A 158 -15.45 13.44 -28.38
C THR A 158 -15.56 11.98 -28.78
N ASP A 159 -16.30 11.66 -29.84
CA ASP A 159 -16.54 10.29 -30.34
C ASP A 159 -15.26 9.46 -30.61
N ASN A 160 -14.13 10.13 -30.84
CA ASN A 160 -12.85 9.50 -31.19
C ASN A 160 -11.81 9.53 -30.05
N TYR A 161 -12.22 9.85 -28.81
CA TYR A 161 -11.34 9.88 -27.64
C TYR A 161 -11.46 8.61 -26.79
#